data_AF-A0A651E554-F1
#
_entry.id   AF-A0A651E554-F1
#
_cell.length_a   1.000
_cell.length_b   1.000
_cell.length_c   1.000
_cell.angle_alpha   90.00
_cell.angle_beta   90.00
_cell.angle_gamma   90.00
#
_symmetry.space_group_name_H-M   'P 1'
#
loop_
_entity.id
_entity.type
_entity.pdbx_description
1 polymer ?
#
loop_
_entity_poly.entity_id
_entity_poly.type
_entity_poly.pdbx_seq_one_letter_code
_entity_poly.pdbx_strand_id
1 'polypeptide(L)'
;MKPIILLGVLLLSATAVHVRGYGETIRSGRIIEILMAIDAGMDPDNPVENGVTPLMAAARYSHDPNDVDVLISMGADVNARNDDGDTVLIAALGQRPDPEIVQMLLDAGADVNATGYYGMTALLHAASPNPNPVIIRMLLKAGAEVDARADDDATALMLAAINTNPVAVRALLDAGADLNARHSTGLTPLGFAVQYSTNPYVAGVILGAGAEVTDLVIEALQENQALHGTDVYRAIERSRAE
;
A
#
# COMPACT_ATOMS: atom_id res chain seq x y z
N MET A 1 -58.39 -21.51 -5.64
CA MET A 1 -57.91 -20.33 -6.39
C MET A 1 -56.70 -19.76 -5.65
N LYS A 2 -55.51 -19.89 -6.23
CA LYS A 2 -54.26 -19.25 -5.76
C LYS A 2 -53.88 -18.20 -6.81
N PRO A 3 -53.46 -16.97 -6.42
CA PRO A 3 -53.14 -15.95 -7.40
C PRO A 3 -51.79 -16.24 -8.06
N ILE A 4 -51.82 -16.18 -9.39
CA ILE A 4 -50.67 -16.04 -10.27
C ILE A 4 -50.16 -14.61 -10.07
N ILE A 5 -49.02 -14.44 -9.42
CA ILE A 5 -48.31 -13.15 -9.40
C ILE A 5 -47.21 -13.22 -10.45
N LEU A 6 -47.54 -12.68 -11.61
CA LEU A 6 -46.71 -11.88 -12.50
C LEU A 6 -45.25 -12.34 -12.71
N LEU A 7 -45.04 -13.14 -13.76
CA LEU A 7 -43.83 -13.13 -14.58
C LEU A 7 -43.54 -11.67 -14.99
N GLY A 8 -42.52 -11.05 -14.39
CA GLY A 8 -42.14 -9.68 -14.71
C GLY A 8 -40.88 -9.20 -13.98
N VAL A 9 -40.05 -10.12 -13.50
CA VAL A 9 -38.70 -9.79 -13.01
C VAL A 9 -37.73 -10.19 -14.11
N LEU A 10 -36.98 -9.19 -14.55
CA LEU A 10 -36.01 -9.21 -15.63
C LEU A 10 -35.23 -10.54 -15.68
N LEU A 11 -35.55 -11.35 -16.69
CA LEU A 11 -34.54 -12.08 -17.45
C LEU A 11 -33.64 -11.05 -18.15
N LEU A 12 -32.88 -10.26 -17.37
CA LEU A 12 -31.57 -9.81 -17.81
C LEU A 12 -30.74 -11.08 -17.81
N SER A 13 -30.86 -11.80 -18.92
CA SER A 13 -30.06 -12.96 -19.24
C SER A 13 -28.61 -12.67 -18.90
N ALA A 14 -27.91 -13.63 -18.28
CA ALA A 14 -26.48 -13.57 -18.00
C ALA A 14 -25.63 -13.14 -19.23
N THR A 15 -26.20 -13.23 -20.44
CA THR A 15 -25.65 -12.70 -21.69
C THR A 15 -25.58 -11.17 -21.79
N ALA A 16 -26.42 -10.40 -21.08
CA ALA A 16 -26.39 -8.94 -21.13
C ALA A 16 -25.24 -8.33 -20.30
N VAL A 17 -24.83 -9.00 -19.21
CA VAL A 17 -23.62 -8.63 -18.45
C VAL A 17 -22.37 -8.87 -19.29
N HIS A 18 -22.39 -9.87 -20.17
CA HIS A 18 -21.29 -10.16 -21.11
C HIS A 18 -21.05 -9.07 -22.17
N VAL A 19 -22.00 -8.15 -22.40
CA VAL A 19 -21.91 -7.14 -23.48
C VAL A 19 -21.37 -5.79 -23.00
N ARG A 20 -21.33 -5.53 -21.69
CA ARG A 20 -20.61 -4.40 -21.10
C ARG A 20 -19.42 -4.95 -20.34
N GLY A 21 -18.21 -4.79 -20.87
CA GLY A 21 -17.00 -5.23 -20.19
C GLY A 21 -16.97 -4.73 -18.74
N TYR A 22 -16.64 -5.63 -17.81
CA TYR A 22 -16.61 -5.37 -16.37
C TYR A 22 -15.67 -4.21 -15.97
N GLY A 23 -14.76 -3.78 -16.85
CA GLY A 23 -13.89 -2.61 -16.67
C GLY A 23 -14.64 -1.31 -16.35
N GLU A 24 -15.79 -1.06 -16.99
CA GLU A 24 -16.63 0.11 -16.67
C GLU A 24 -17.34 -0.03 -15.31
N THR A 25 -17.70 -1.26 -14.94
CA THR A 25 -18.38 -1.60 -13.68
C THR A 25 -17.46 -1.40 -12.46
N ILE A 26 -16.15 -1.63 -12.60
CA ILE A 26 -15.17 -1.33 -11.55
C ILE A 26 -14.94 0.17 -11.37
N ARG A 27 -14.72 0.91 -12.47
CA ARG A 27 -14.53 2.38 -12.37
C ARG A 27 -15.76 3.09 -11.80
N SER A 28 -16.93 2.47 -11.91
CA SER A 28 -18.20 2.98 -11.37
C SER A 28 -18.59 2.40 -10.01
N GLY A 29 -17.76 1.54 -9.39
CA GLY A 29 -18.04 0.97 -8.06
C GLY A 29 -19.23 0.00 -8.02
N ARG A 30 -19.60 -0.60 -9.16
CA ARG A 30 -20.75 -1.51 -9.29
C ARG A 30 -20.40 -2.96 -8.90
N ILE A 31 -19.82 -3.13 -7.71
CA ILE A 31 -19.44 -4.44 -7.16
C ILE A 31 -20.60 -5.44 -7.09
N ILE A 32 -21.84 -4.95 -6.93
CA ILE A 32 -23.06 -5.75 -6.93
C ILE A 32 -23.23 -6.59 -8.20
N GLU A 33 -22.90 -6.06 -9.38
CA GLU A 33 -23.00 -6.81 -10.65
C GLU A 33 -22.03 -8.00 -10.68
N ILE A 34 -20.85 -7.81 -10.08
CA ILE A 34 -19.83 -8.85 -9.97
C ILE A 34 -20.30 -9.93 -8.98
N LEU A 35 -20.79 -9.54 -7.80
CA LEU A 35 -21.33 -10.46 -6.79
C LEU A 35 -22.49 -11.31 -7.34
N MET A 36 -23.41 -10.69 -8.09
CA MET A 36 -24.52 -11.42 -8.72
C MET A 36 -24.04 -12.45 -9.76
N ALA A 37 -22.98 -12.13 -10.51
CA ALA A 37 -22.42 -13.06 -11.49
C ALA A 37 -21.77 -14.27 -10.80
N ILE A 38 -21.07 -14.05 -9.69
CA ILE A 38 -20.45 -15.11 -8.87
C ILE A 38 -21.53 -15.99 -8.24
N ASP A 39 -22.59 -15.40 -7.67
CA ASP A 39 -23.74 -16.14 -7.15
C ASP A 39 -24.45 -16.97 -8.22
N ALA A 40 -24.44 -16.51 -9.48
CA ALA A 40 -24.93 -17.26 -10.64
C ALA A 40 -23.99 -18.36 -11.14
N GLY A 41 -22.87 -18.62 -10.45
CA GLY A 41 -21.92 -19.69 -10.72
C GLY A 41 -20.67 -19.28 -11.51
N MET A 42 -20.39 -17.97 -11.62
CA MET A 42 -19.09 -17.52 -12.15
C MET A 42 -18.00 -17.80 -11.13
N ASP A 43 -16.82 -18.20 -11.63
CA ASP A 43 -15.61 -18.34 -10.82
C ASP A 43 -15.27 -16.98 -10.16
N PRO A 44 -15.16 -16.90 -8.82
CA PRO A 44 -14.85 -15.66 -8.11
C PRO A 44 -13.46 -15.09 -8.45
N ASP A 45 -12.57 -15.88 -9.05
CA ASP A 45 -11.23 -15.47 -9.45
C ASP A 45 -11.12 -15.12 -10.94
N ASN A 46 -12.21 -15.25 -11.71
CA ASN A 46 -12.18 -14.89 -13.13
C ASN A 46 -11.85 -13.40 -13.29
N PRO A 47 -10.72 -13.05 -13.95
CA PRO A 47 -10.30 -11.66 -14.04
C PRO A 47 -11.27 -10.86 -14.90
N VAL A 48 -11.53 -9.64 -14.47
CA VAL A 48 -12.49 -8.74 -15.10
C VAL A 48 -11.84 -7.86 -16.19
N GLU A 49 -10.62 -7.34 -15.94
CA GLU A 49 -9.78 -6.54 -16.84
C GLU A 49 -8.34 -6.51 -16.31
N ASN A 50 -7.32 -6.64 -17.17
CA ASN A 50 -5.88 -6.58 -16.81
C ASN A 50 -5.48 -7.48 -15.63
N GLY A 51 -6.03 -8.70 -15.56
CA GLY A 51 -5.78 -9.64 -14.47
C GLY A 51 -6.41 -9.25 -13.12
N VAL A 52 -7.14 -8.14 -13.03
CA VAL A 52 -7.80 -7.72 -11.78
C VAL A 52 -8.93 -8.69 -11.44
N THR A 53 -8.88 -9.30 -10.26
CA THR A 53 -9.97 -10.17 -9.78
C THR A 53 -11.09 -9.34 -9.12
N PRO A 54 -12.31 -9.89 -9.00
CA PRO A 54 -13.37 -9.34 -8.16
C PRO A 54 -12.92 -8.87 -6.78
N LEU A 55 -12.12 -9.69 -6.08
CA LEU A 55 -11.63 -9.36 -4.74
C LEU A 55 -10.67 -8.17 -4.75
N MET A 56 -9.77 -8.07 -5.74
CA MET A 56 -8.92 -6.89 -5.92
C MET A 56 -9.74 -5.62 -6.16
N ALA A 57 -10.79 -5.73 -6.97
CA ALA A 57 -11.68 -4.61 -7.27
C ALA A 57 -12.41 -4.13 -6.02
N ALA A 58 -12.96 -5.05 -5.23
CA ALA A 58 -13.62 -4.74 -3.97
C ALA A 58 -12.65 -4.10 -2.98
N ALA A 59 -11.47 -4.70 -2.79
CA ALA A 59 -10.48 -4.21 -1.84
C ALA A 59 -9.94 -2.82 -2.18
N ARG A 60 -9.87 -2.46 -3.47
CA ARG A 60 -9.33 -1.18 -3.93
C ARG A 60 -10.38 -0.08 -4.06
N TYR A 61 -11.61 -0.44 -4.42
CA TYR A 61 -12.63 0.53 -4.85
C TYR A 61 -13.96 0.45 -4.09
N SER A 62 -14.23 -0.62 -3.33
CA SER A 62 -15.44 -0.67 -2.52
C SER A 62 -15.32 0.29 -1.32
N HIS A 63 -16.47 0.82 -0.93
CA HIS A 63 -16.65 1.59 0.30
C HIS A 63 -17.36 0.76 1.39
N ASP A 64 -17.63 -0.51 1.11
CA ASP A 64 -18.28 -1.45 2.02
C ASP A 64 -17.40 -2.69 2.23
N PRO A 65 -16.80 -2.86 3.43
CA PRO A 65 -16.03 -4.05 3.78
C PRO A 65 -16.82 -5.36 3.58
N ASN A 66 -18.15 -5.35 3.63
CA ASN A 66 -18.97 -6.53 3.40
C ASN A 66 -18.75 -7.13 2.00
N ASP A 67 -18.42 -6.35 0.99
CA ASP A 67 -18.14 -6.89 -0.34
C ASP A 67 -16.88 -7.77 -0.36
N VAL A 68 -15.86 -7.37 0.41
CA VAL A 68 -14.61 -8.13 0.57
C VAL A 68 -14.90 -9.41 1.36
N ASP A 69 -15.71 -9.33 2.42
CA ASP A 69 -16.08 -10.49 3.25
C ASP A 69 -16.86 -11.52 2.43
N VAL A 70 -17.85 -11.08 1.64
CA VAL A 70 -18.64 -11.94 0.77
C VAL A 70 -17.74 -12.63 -0.26
N LEU A 71 -16.84 -11.91 -0.93
CA LEU A 71 -15.95 -12.51 -1.93
C LEU A 71 -14.99 -13.54 -1.33
N ILE A 72 -14.42 -13.27 -0.16
CA ILE A 72 -13.61 -14.24 0.58
C ILE A 72 -14.45 -15.47 0.95
N SER A 73 -15.68 -15.26 1.42
CA SER A 73 -16.60 -16.37 1.78
C SER A 73 -17.02 -17.22 0.58
N MET A 74 -17.03 -16.63 -0.62
CA MET A 74 -17.30 -17.30 -1.89
C MET A 74 -16.06 -18.05 -2.43
N GLY A 75 -14.92 -17.96 -1.74
CA GLY A 75 -13.70 -18.69 -2.07
C GLY A 75 -12.75 -17.97 -3.02
N ALA A 76 -12.85 -16.63 -3.14
CA ALA A 76 -11.88 -15.85 -3.90
C ALA A 76 -10.47 -16.03 -3.33
N ASP A 77 -9.47 -16.16 -4.21
CA ASP A 77 -8.07 -16.27 -3.83
C ASP A 77 -7.54 -14.92 -3.32
N VAL A 78 -7.33 -14.86 -2.00
CA VAL A 78 -6.76 -13.69 -1.31
C VAL A 78 -5.35 -13.34 -1.78
N ASN A 79 -4.65 -14.28 -2.42
CA ASN A 79 -3.29 -14.11 -2.93
C ASN A 79 -3.23 -14.03 -4.46
N ALA A 80 -4.38 -13.86 -5.14
CA ALA A 80 -4.43 -13.64 -6.56
C ALA A 80 -3.52 -12.47 -6.98
N ARG A 81 -3.03 -12.52 -8.23
CA ARG A 81 -2.16 -11.50 -8.83
C ARG A 81 -2.76 -10.96 -10.12
N ASN A 82 -2.64 -9.66 -10.34
CA ASN A 82 -3.02 -9.02 -11.60
C ASN A 82 -1.86 -9.06 -12.61
N ASP A 83 -2.07 -8.49 -13.80
CA ASP A 83 -1.06 -8.49 -14.87
C ASP A 83 0.19 -7.66 -14.53
N ASP A 84 0.08 -6.71 -13.58
CA ASP A 84 1.21 -5.93 -13.05
C ASP A 84 1.99 -6.69 -11.95
N GLY A 85 1.46 -7.83 -11.49
CA GLY A 85 2.03 -8.65 -10.43
C GLY A 85 1.56 -8.30 -9.02
N ASP A 86 0.73 -7.27 -8.85
CA ASP A 86 0.21 -6.85 -7.55
C ASP A 86 -0.74 -7.91 -6.99
N THR A 87 -0.58 -8.20 -5.70
CA THR A 87 -1.52 -9.04 -4.94
C THR A 87 -2.78 -8.26 -4.55
N VAL A 88 -3.80 -8.96 -4.06
CA VAL A 88 -4.99 -8.31 -3.48
C VAL A 88 -4.62 -7.32 -2.37
N LEU A 89 -3.70 -7.72 -1.48
CA LEU A 89 -3.21 -6.85 -0.40
C LEU A 89 -2.53 -5.59 -0.94
N ILE A 90 -1.69 -5.70 -1.97
CA ILE A 90 -1.05 -4.54 -2.60
C ILE A 90 -2.10 -3.65 -3.30
N ALA A 91 -3.07 -4.23 -3.99
CA ALA A 91 -4.15 -3.49 -4.65
C ALA A 91 -5.00 -2.68 -3.65
N ALA A 92 -5.24 -3.21 -2.44
CA ALA A 92 -5.93 -2.53 -1.35
C ALA A 92 -5.21 -1.27 -0.84
N LEU A 93 -3.88 -1.20 -1.04
CA LEU A 93 -3.02 -0.09 -0.62
C LEU A 93 -2.99 1.08 -1.61
N GLY A 94 -4.01 1.20 -2.46
CA GLY A 94 -4.16 2.30 -3.43
C GLY A 94 -4.35 3.68 -2.79
N GLN A 95 -5.02 4.59 -3.50
CA GLN A 95 -5.06 6.02 -3.14
C GLN A 95 -5.69 6.34 -1.77
N ARG A 96 -6.61 5.50 -1.30
CA ARG A 96 -7.35 5.67 -0.04
C ARG A 96 -7.51 4.32 0.64
N PRO A 97 -6.43 3.77 1.23
CA PRO A 97 -6.49 2.43 1.77
C PRO A 97 -7.34 2.42 3.04
N ASP A 98 -8.24 1.45 3.14
CA ASP A 98 -9.09 1.24 4.29
C ASP A 98 -8.42 0.24 5.26
N PRO A 99 -8.06 0.66 6.49
CA PRO A 99 -7.51 -0.25 7.49
C PRO A 99 -8.40 -1.47 7.79
N GLU A 100 -9.72 -1.37 7.68
CA GLU A 100 -10.61 -2.51 7.92
C GLU A 100 -10.42 -3.58 6.83
N ILE A 101 -10.41 -3.17 5.55
CA ILE A 101 -10.16 -4.06 4.41
C ILE A 101 -8.77 -4.69 4.51
N VAL A 102 -7.74 -3.90 4.84
CA VAL A 102 -6.38 -4.44 5.02
C VAL A 102 -6.35 -5.50 6.13
N GLN A 103 -7.04 -5.26 7.25
CA GLN A 103 -7.09 -6.23 8.34
C GLN A 103 -7.79 -7.53 7.91
N MET A 104 -8.92 -7.42 7.18
CA MET A 104 -9.65 -8.58 6.67
C MET A 104 -8.79 -9.43 5.74
N LEU A 105 -8.04 -8.81 4.83
CA LEU A 105 -7.16 -9.54 3.92
C LEU A 105 -6.04 -10.26 4.67
N LEU A 106 -5.44 -9.61 5.67
CA LEU A 106 -4.42 -10.23 6.53
C LEU A 106 -5.00 -11.40 7.33
N ASP A 107 -6.19 -11.24 7.91
CA ASP A 107 -6.89 -12.29 8.66
C ASP A 107 -7.29 -13.48 7.77
N ALA A 108 -7.58 -13.22 6.49
CA ALA A 108 -7.85 -14.24 5.48
C ALA A 108 -6.60 -14.93 4.92
N GLY A 109 -5.39 -14.56 5.38
CA GLY A 109 -4.13 -15.21 5.01
C GLY A 109 -3.47 -14.62 3.77
N ALA A 110 -3.67 -13.32 3.49
CA ALA A 110 -2.85 -12.61 2.52
C ALA A 110 -1.36 -12.69 2.90
N ASP A 111 -0.51 -13.05 1.93
CA ASP A 111 0.93 -13.03 2.09
C ASP A 111 1.43 -11.58 2.19
N VAL A 112 1.75 -11.17 3.42
CA VAL A 112 2.20 -9.82 3.75
C VAL A 112 3.55 -9.46 3.09
N ASN A 113 4.36 -10.47 2.73
CA ASN A 113 5.69 -10.30 2.15
C ASN A 113 5.70 -10.59 0.64
N ALA A 114 4.55 -10.88 0.03
CA ALA A 114 4.45 -10.99 -1.41
C ALA A 114 4.88 -9.67 -2.08
N THR A 115 5.68 -9.81 -3.12
CA THR A 115 6.10 -8.68 -3.96
C THR A 115 5.16 -8.52 -5.15
N GLY A 116 4.88 -7.26 -5.47
CA GLY A 116 4.23 -6.83 -6.71
C GLY A 116 5.25 -6.24 -7.68
N TYR A 117 4.81 -5.24 -8.44
CA TYR A 117 5.67 -4.58 -9.42
C TYR A 117 6.89 -3.91 -8.76
N TYR A 118 8.06 -3.95 -9.43
CA TYR A 118 9.34 -3.44 -8.92
C TYR A 118 9.80 -3.98 -7.55
N GLY A 119 9.40 -5.20 -7.20
CA GLY A 119 9.75 -5.79 -5.91
C GLY A 119 9.02 -5.15 -4.72
N MET A 120 7.99 -4.35 -4.98
CA MET A 120 7.27 -3.64 -3.92
C MET A 120 6.43 -4.59 -3.08
N THR A 121 6.66 -4.60 -1.77
CA THR A 121 5.82 -5.29 -0.79
C THR A 121 4.69 -4.38 -0.31
N ALA A 122 3.71 -4.96 0.39
CA ALA A 122 2.66 -4.20 1.05
C ALA A 122 3.23 -3.11 1.99
N LEU A 123 4.31 -3.41 2.73
CA LEU A 123 4.94 -2.44 3.63
C LEU A 123 5.57 -1.26 2.86
N LEU A 124 6.20 -1.53 1.72
CA LEU A 124 6.78 -0.50 0.85
C LEU A 124 5.68 0.43 0.28
N HIS A 125 4.57 -0.14 -0.19
CA HIS A 125 3.40 0.64 -0.62
C HIS A 125 2.76 1.44 0.52
N ALA A 126 2.66 0.88 1.72
CA ALA A 126 2.10 1.61 2.87
C ALA A 126 2.99 2.77 3.34
N ALA A 127 4.26 2.80 2.95
CA ALA A 127 5.22 3.85 3.30
C ALA A 127 5.24 5.05 2.32
N SER A 128 4.64 4.93 1.13
CA SER A 128 4.65 5.98 0.09
C SER A 128 3.46 5.85 -0.86
N PRO A 129 2.82 6.95 -1.33
CA PRO A 129 3.21 8.36 -1.15
C PRO A 129 2.53 9.07 0.03
N ASN A 130 1.58 8.42 0.71
CA ASN A 130 0.89 9.01 1.86
C ASN A 130 0.88 8.00 3.02
N PRO A 131 1.97 7.93 3.80
CA PRO A 131 2.13 6.85 4.75
C PRO A 131 1.08 6.93 5.86
N ASN A 132 0.35 5.82 6.02
CA ASN A 132 -0.63 5.63 7.07
C ASN A 132 0.00 4.81 8.22
N PRO A 133 0.32 5.41 9.37
CA PRO A 133 0.99 4.70 10.46
C PRO A 133 0.14 3.55 11.04
N VAL A 134 -1.19 3.59 10.89
CA VAL A 134 -2.08 2.50 11.32
C VAL A 134 -1.82 1.26 10.47
N ILE A 135 -1.86 1.42 9.15
CA ILE A 135 -1.62 0.32 8.20
C ILE A 135 -0.20 -0.21 8.31
N ILE A 136 0.80 0.66 8.42
CA ILE A 136 2.20 0.25 8.65
C ILE A 136 2.29 -0.66 9.88
N ARG A 137 1.69 -0.26 11.01
CA ARG A 137 1.69 -1.08 12.23
C ARG A 137 0.94 -2.40 12.06
N MET A 138 -0.15 -2.42 11.30
CA MET A 138 -0.88 -3.65 11.02
C MET A 138 -0.04 -4.64 10.20
N LEU A 139 0.60 -4.17 9.13
CA LEU A 139 1.47 -4.99 8.29
C LEU A 139 2.65 -5.53 9.08
N LEU A 140 3.32 -4.69 9.89
CA LEU A 140 4.41 -5.12 10.77
C LEU A 140 3.95 -6.16 11.80
N LYS A 141 2.75 -5.97 12.39
CA LYS A 141 2.16 -6.95 13.31
C LYS A 141 1.82 -8.28 12.62
N ALA A 142 1.47 -8.24 11.34
CA ALA A 142 1.22 -9.42 10.53
C ALA A 142 2.51 -10.12 10.04
N GLY A 143 3.69 -9.60 10.37
CA GLY A 143 4.98 -10.21 10.03
C GLY A 143 5.62 -9.66 8.75
N ALA A 144 5.25 -8.44 8.33
CA ALA A 144 5.95 -7.76 7.25
C ALA A 144 7.45 -7.61 7.58
N GLU A 145 8.31 -7.97 6.63
CA GLU A 145 9.75 -7.77 6.72
C GLU A 145 10.08 -6.27 6.71
N VAL A 146 10.51 -5.73 7.86
CA VAL A 146 10.73 -4.29 8.05
C VAL A 146 11.76 -3.69 7.08
N ASP A 147 12.78 -4.47 6.73
CA ASP A 147 13.88 -4.10 5.83
C ASP A 147 13.77 -4.73 4.44
N ALA A 148 12.57 -5.16 4.04
CA ALA A 148 12.30 -5.56 2.67
C ALA A 148 12.72 -4.47 1.68
N ARG A 149 13.22 -4.89 0.51
CA ARG A 149 13.78 -4.00 -0.50
C ARG A 149 12.97 -4.09 -1.80
N ALA A 150 12.68 -2.92 -2.37
CA ALA A 150 12.30 -2.82 -3.77
C ALA A 150 13.51 -3.09 -4.68
N ASP A 151 13.28 -3.19 -5.98
CA ASP A 151 14.31 -3.47 -6.99
C ASP A 151 15.45 -2.42 -7.04
N ASP A 152 15.20 -1.19 -6.57
CA ASP A 152 16.18 -0.10 -6.49
C ASP A 152 16.88 -0.02 -5.11
N ASP A 153 16.69 -1.04 -4.27
CA ASP A 153 17.13 -1.13 -2.87
C ASP A 153 16.39 -0.18 -1.91
N ALA A 154 15.27 0.43 -2.32
CA ALA A 154 14.47 1.25 -1.41
C ALA A 154 13.84 0.41 -0.31
N THR A 155 13.94 0.91 0.93
CA THR A 155 13.28 0.33 2.11
C THR A 155 12.07 1.17 2.52
N ALA A 156 11.19 0.61 3.33
CA ALA A 156 10.02 1.34 3.84
C ALA A 156 10.43 2.59 4.63
N LEU A 157 11.57 2.55 5.35
CA LEU A 157 12.07 3.70 6.09
C LEU A 157 12.54 4.83 5.15
N MET A 158 13.20 4.51 4.03
CA MET A 158 13.56 5.51 3.00
C MET A 158 12.32 6.12 2.34
N LEU A 159 11.34 5.29 1.99
CA LEU A 159 10.08 5.73 1.38
C LEU A 159 9.23 6.58 2.36
N ALA A 160 9.23 6.28 3.65
CA ALA A 160 8.58 7.12 4.66
C ALA A 160 9.36 8.42 4.90
N ALA A 161 10.68 8.41 4.75
CA ALA A 161 11.57 9.55 5.02
C ALA A 161 11.38 10.73 4.05
N ILE A 162 10.94 10.49 2.81
CA ILE A 162 10.65 11.58 1.85
C ILE A 162 9.35 12.33 2.16
N ASN A 163 8.50 11.76 3.02
CA ASN A 163 7.18 12.27 3.31
C ASN A 163 7.16 13.24 4.50
N THR A 164 5.99 13.78 4.82
CA THR A 164 5.83 14.80 5.87
C THR A 164 5.36 14.24 7.21
N ASN A 165 5.14 12.93 7.34
CA ASN A 165 4.56 12.30 8.53
C ASN A 165 5.62 11.57 9.39
N PRO A 166 6.13 12.19 10.47
CA PRO A 166 7.17 11.57 11.31
C PRO A 166 6.64 10.36 12.11
N VAL A 167 5.32 10.21 12.25
CA VAL A 167 4.72 9.07 12.97
C VAL A 167 4.91 7.76 12.20
N ALA A 168 4.90 7.81 10.87
CA ALA A 168 5.18 6.64 10.03
C ALA A 168 6.65 6.20 10.17
N VAL A 169 7.57 7.17 10.13
CA VAL A 169 9.00 6.94 10.36
C VAL A 169 9.24 6.35 11.76
N ARG A 170 8.57 6.90 12.79
CA ARG A 170 8.65 6.35 14.15
C ARG A 170 8.15 4.91 14.21
N ALA A 171 7.04 4.58 13.57
CA ALA A 171 6.50 3.23 13.55
C ALA A 171 7.47 2.20 12.94
N LEU A 172 8.19 2.58 11.89
CA LEU A 172 9.21 1.74 11.26
C LEU A 172 10.46 1.60 12.15
N LEU A 173 10.94 2.69 12.74
CA LEU A 173 12.07 2.67 13.67
C LEU A 173 11.76 1.84 14.93
N ASP A 174 10.56 1.97 15.49
CA ASP A 174 10.10 1.20 16.66
C ASP A 174 10.01 -0.30 16.33
N ALA A 175 9.83 -0.65 15.06
CA ALA A 175 9.85 -2.03 14.56
C ALA A 175 11.25 -2.53 14.15
N GLY A 176 12.30 -1.72 14.36
CA GLY A 176 13.69 -2.11 14.15
C GLY A 176 14.20 -1.91 12.73
N ALA A 177 13.59 -1.04 11.93
CA ALA A 177 14.09 -0.70 10.60
C ALA A 177 15.56 -0.24 10.64
N ASP A 178 16.37 -0.74 9.71
CA ASP A 178 17.77 -0.37 9.58
C ASP A 178 17.92 1.10 9.15
N LEU A 179 18.24 1.94 10.14
CA LEU A 179 18.46 3.37 10.00
C LEU A 179 19.65 3.75 9.09
N ASN A 180 20.54 2.80 8.77
CA ASN A 180 21.70 2.99 7.90
C ASN A 180 21.65 2.14 6.62
N ALA A 181 20.49 1.54 6.30
CA ALA A 181 20.28 0.84 5.04
C ALA A 181 20.68 1.77 3.87
N ARG A 182 21.29 1.20 2.81
CA ARG A 182 21.72 1.97 1.64
C ARG A 182 20.87 1.65 0.43
N HIS A 183 20.36 2.70 -0.21
CA HIS A 183 19.72 2.63 -1.51
C HIS A 183 20.78 2.42 -2.60
N SER A 184 20.38 2.04 -3.82
CA SER A 184 21.27 1.86 -4.97
C SER A 184 22.10 3.11 -5.32
N THR A 185 21.64 4.30 -4.94
CA THR A 185 22.37 5.58 -5.08
C THR A 185 23.36 5.86 -3.94
N GLY A 186 23.41 5.01 -2.92
CA GLY A 186 24.24 5.18 -1.72
C GLY A 186 23.59 6.01 -0.60
N LEU A 187 22.43 6.61 -0.85
CA LEU A 187 21.69 7.37 0.16
C LEU A 187 21.13 6.46 1.27
N THR A 188 21.21 6.95 2.50
CA THR A 188 20.59 6.35 3.69
C THR A 188 19.19 6.93 3.93
N PRO A 189 18.36 6.38 4.84
CA PRO A 189 17.11 7.02 5.23
C PRO A 189 17.24 8.49 5.64
N LEU A 190 18.31 8.86 6.36
CA LEU A 190 18.60 10.26 6.67
C LEU A 190 18.88 11.06 5.40
N GLY A 191 19.64 10.50 4.46
CA GLY A 191 19.88 11.10 3.14
C GLY A 191 18.60 11.37 2.37
N PHE A 192 17.66 10.41 2.34
CA PHE A 192 16.34 10.61 1.72
C PHE A 192 15.54 11.72 2.41
N ALA A 193 15.51 11.76 3.74
CA ALA A 193 14.83 12.82 4.48
C ALA A 193 15.44 14.20 4.19
N VAL A 194 16.77 14.30 4.18
CA VAL A 194 17.48 15.55 3.94
C VAL A 194 17.39 15.98 2.49
N GLN A 195 17.35 15.07 1.53
CA GLN A 195 17.29 15.44 0.12
C GLN A 195 15.88 15.77 -0.37
N TYR A 196 14.87 15.04 0.11
CA TYR A 196 13.54 15.07 -0.49
C TYR A 196 12.42 15.58 0.42
N SER A 197 12.60 15.57 1.75
CA SER A 197 11.57 16.08 2.66
C SER A 197 11.73 17.57 2.95
N THR A 198 10.60 18.27 2.98
CA THR A 198 10.53 19.66 3.45
C THR A 198 10.22 19.76 4.94
N ASN A 199 9.95 18.63 5.61
CA ASN A 199 9.63 18.60 7.02
C ASN A 199 10.88 18.26 7.86
N PRO A 200 11.50 19.23 8.57
CA PRO A 200 12.69 18.98 9.37
C PRO A 200 12.46 17.96 10.48
N TYR A 201 11.23 17.77 10.96
CA TYR A 201 10.95 16.78 12.00
C TYR A 201 11.21 15.35 11.54
N VAL A 202 11.09 15.05 10.24
CA VAL A 202 11.38 13.70 9.73
C VAL A 202 12.88 13.40 9.81
N ALA A 203 13.71 14.30 9.28
CA ALA A 203 15.16 14.18 9.41
C ALA A 203 15.60 14.20 10.88
N GLY A 204 14.97 15.02 11.72
CA GLY A 204 15.24 15.08 13.16
C GLY A 204 14.90 13.79 13.91
N VAL A 205 13.82 13.10 13.54
CA VAL A 205 13.45 11.80 14.12
C VAL A 205 14.49 10.74 13.77
N ILE A 206 14.96 10.70 12.52
CA ILE A 206 15.95 9.74 12.05
C ILE A 206 17.33 10.03 12.65
N LEU A 207 17.76 11.30 12.63
CA LEU A 207 19.02 11.73 13.25
C LEU A 207 19.03 11.47 14.76
N GLY A 208 17.93 11.80 15.44
CA GLY A 208 17.78 11.56 16.88
C GLY A 208 17.74 10.07 17.25
N ALA A 209 17.46 9.18 16.29
CA ALA A 209 17.58 7.74 16.47
C ALA A 209 19.02 7.22 16.29
N GLY A 210 19.97 8.09 15.94
CA GLY A 210 21.39 7.75 15.78
C GLY A 210 21.81 7.41 14.35
N ALA A 211 21.11 7.92 13.35
CA ALA A 211 21.50 7.73 11.95
C ALA A 211 22.87 8.32 11.62
N GLU A 212 23.64 7.58 10.82
CA GLU A 212 24.94 8.01 10.32
C GLU A 212 24.78 9.25 9.42
N VAL A 213 25.55 10.30 9.70
CA VAL A 213 25.67 11.47 8.83
C VAL A 213 26.79 11.20 7.82
N THR A 214 26.41 10.85 6.59
CA THR A 214 27.35 10.58 5.50
C THR A 214 27.69 11.85 4.72
N ASP A 215 28.75 11.80 3.90
CA ASP A 215 29.09 12.91 3.00
C ASP A 215 27.91 13.29 2.07
N LEU A 216 27.18 12.30 1.56
CA LEU A 216 25.97 12.53 0.75
C LEU A 216 24.86 13.26 1.51
N VAL A 217 24.72 13.00 2.83
CA VAL A 217 23.77 13.74 3.68
C VAL A 217 24.19 15.21 3.77
N ILE A 218 25.49 15.48 3.94
CA ILE A 218 26.02 16.85 4.03
C ILE A 218 25.86 17.59 2.71
N GLU A 219 26.12 16.93 1.58
CA GLU A 219 25.91 17.48 0.24
C GLU A 219 24.44 17.84 0.00
N ALA A 220 23.52 16.90 0.26
CA ALA A 220 22.09 17.12 0.12
C ALA A 220 21.57 18.22 1.05
N LEU A 221 22.15 18.37 2.25
CA LEU A 221 21.75 19.39 3.22
C LEU A 221 21.92 20.81 2.67
N GLN A 222 22.97 21.07 1.87
CA GLN A 222 23.23 22.40 1.30
C GLN A 222 22.19 22.79 0.24
N GLU A 223 21.59 21.80 -0.41
CA GLU A 223 20.58 22.02 -1.45
C GLU A 223 19.18 22.17 -0.85
N ASN A 224 18.93 21.61 0.34
CA ASN A 224 17.63 21.67 1.00
C ASN A 224 17.43 22.94 1.84
N GLN A 225 16.93 23.99 1.17
CA GLN A 225 16.59 25.27 1.79
C GLN A 225 15.57 25.16 2.93
N ALA A 226 14.71 24.14 2.95
CA ALA A 226 13.70 23.98 4.00
C ALA A 226 14.32 23.63 5.36
N LEU A 227 15.53 23.07 5.36
CA LEU A 227 16.25 22.73 6.59
C LEU A 227 17.12 23.87 7.10
N HIS A 228 17.42 24.89 6.30
CA HIS A 228 18.31 25.99 6.70
C HIS A 228 17.85 26.68 7.99
N GLY A 229 18.77 26.79 8.95
CA GLY A 229 18.51 27.44 10.24
C GLY A 229 17.69 26.60 11.23
N THR A 230 17.29 25.39 10.87
CA THR A 230 16.66 24.43 11.80
C THR A 230 17.71 23.80 12.72
N ASP A 231 17.25 23.22 13.84
CA ASP A 231 18.14 22.50 14.75
C ASP A 231 18.74 21.25 14.11
N VAL A 232 18.00 20.60 13.20
CA VAL A 232 18.50 19.45 12.43
C VAL A 232 19.65 19.85 11.53
N TYR A 233 19.54 20.97 10.81
CA TYR A 233 20.64 21.48 9.99
C TYR A 233 21.89 21.75 10.83
N ARG A 234 21.73 22.43 11.98
CA ARG A 234 22.86 22.69 12.90
C ARG A 234 23.45 21.39 13.45
N ALA A 235 22.64 20.37 13.72
CA ALA A 235 23.10 19.09 14.24
C ALA A 235 23.90 18.30 13.20
N ILE A 236 23.42 18.25 11.95
CA ILE A 236 24.13 17.61 10.85
C ILE A 236 25.47 18.32 10.58
N GLU A 237 25.49 19.65 10.52
CA GLU A 237 26.73 20.43 10.33
C GLU A 237 27.77 20.19 11.44
N ARG A 238 27.34 20.02 12.70
CA ARG A 238 28.26 19.70 13.79
C ARG A 238 28.90 18.33 13.63
N SER A 239 28.19 17.37 13.05
CA SER A 239 28.67 16.01 12.84
C SER A 239 29.85 15.95 11.86
N ARG A 240 30.05 17.00 11.05
CA ARG A 240 31.21 17.19 10.15
C ARG A 240 32.50 17.56 10.90
N ALA A 241 32.38 18.11 12.11
CA ALA A 241 33.51 18.65 12.86
C ALA A 241 34.14 17.66 13.85
N GLU A 242 33.54 16.47 14.00
CA GLU A 242 33.98 15.38 14.88
C GLU A 242 34.69 14.28 14.08
#